data_AF-A0A376REQ9-F1
#
_entry.id   AF-A0A376REQ9-F1
#
_cell.length_a   1.000
_cell.length_b   1.000
_cell.length_c   1.000
_cell.angle_alpha   90.00
_cell.angle_beta   90.00
_cell.angle_gamma   90.00
#
_symmetry.space_group_name_H-M   'P 1'
#
loop_
_entity.id
_entity.type
_entity.pdbx_description
1 polymer ?
#
loop_
_entity_poly.entity_id
_entity_poly.type
_entity_poly.pdbx_seq_one_letter_code
_entity_poly.pdbx_strand_id
1 'polypeptide(L)'
;MRHVDHLDRLNFDQFKVSVKASDVFLAVESYRLLAKQIDQPLHLGITEAGGARSGAVKSAIGLGLLLSEGIGDTLRVSLAADPVEEIKVGFRYFEIAAYPFRAGSTSSPARPVRVRNLMLSVRLTRWSNAWKISSLRWTFRLSAAW
;
A
#
# COMPACT_ATOMS: atom_id res chain seq x y z
N MET A 1 18.22 2.69 -2.24
CA MET A 1 18.92 1.44 -2.62
C MET A 1 19.76 0.84 -1.50
N ARG A 2 20.64 1.58 -0.82
CA ARG A 2 21.49 1.08 0.30
C ARG A 2 20.90 -0.02 1.21
N HIS A 3 19.66 0.12 1.69
CA HIS A 3 19.04 -0.89 2.57
C HIS A 3 18.68 -2.19 1.85
N VAL A 4 18.22 -2.10 0.61
CA VAL A 4 17.93 -3.28 -0.24
C VAL A 4 19.21 -4.06 -0.47
N ASP A 5 20.28 -3.37 -0.87
CA ASP A 5 21.60 -3.98 -1.13
C ASP A 5 22.18 -4.64 0.13
N HIS A 6 21.89 -4.09 1.31
CA HIS A 6 22.34 -4.66 2.58
C HIS A 6 21.62 -5.98 2.89
N LEU A 7 20.31 -6.05 2.66
CA LEU A 7 19.52 -7.28 2.84
C LEU A 7 19.90 -8.34 1.81
N ASP A 8 20.17 -7.93 0.58
CA ASP A 8 20.61 -8.81 -0.51
C ASP A 8 21.95 -9.49 -0.18
N ARG A 9 22.93 -8.74 0.36
CA ARG A 9 24.21 -9.32 0.84
C ARG A 9 24.06 -10.31 1.99
N LEU A 10 22.97 -10.21 2.75
CA LEU A 10 22.64 -11.15 3.83
C LEU A 10 21.80 -12.34 3.34
N ASN A 11 21.56 -12.45 2.02
CA ASN A 11 20.65 -13.41 1.40
C ASN A 11 19.25 -13.39 2.04
N PHE A 12 18.78 -12.21 2.43
CA PHE A 12 17.47 -12.04 3.04
C PHE A 12 16.48 -11.46 2.02
N ASP A 13 15.63 -12.31 1.46
CA ASP A 13 14.68 -11.97 0.39
C ASP A 13 13.25 -11.69 0.89
N GLN A 14 12.92 -12.05 2.13
CA GLN A 14 11.59 -11.93 2.72
C GLN A 14 11.30 -10.52 3.26
N PHE A 15 11.30 -9.50 2.40
CA PHE A 15 10.97 -8.13 2.79
C PHE A 15 10.07 -7.42 1.76
N LYS A 16 9.54 -6.26 2.20
CA LYS A 16 8.77 -5.33 1.35
C LYS A 16 9.37 -3.94 1.49
N VAL A 17 9.26 -3.12 0.45
CA VAL A 17 9.82 -1.77 0.44
C VAL A 17 8.71 -0.72 0.37
N SER A 18 8.92 0.39 1.07
CA SER A 18 8.02 1.54 1.09
C SER A 18 8.83 2.82 1.08
N VAL A 19 8.42 3.81 0.28
CA VAL A 19 9.05 5.13 0.19
C VAL A 19 7.95 6.18 0.28
N LYS A 20 7.52 6.47 1.52
CA LYS A 20 6.39 7.35 1.79
C LYS A 20 6.83 8.80 1.77
N ALA A 21 6.02 9.65 1.15
CA ALA A 21 6.14 11.10 1.22
C ALA A 21 4.74 11.71 1.47
N SER A 22 4.73 12.95 1.97
CA SER A 22 3.50 13.73 2.14
C SER A 22 3.10 14.51 0.89
N ASP A 23 4.06 14.82 0.01
CA ASP A 23 3.77 15.31 -1.34
C ASP A 23 3.37 14.16 -2.26
N VAL A 24 2.25 14.33 -2.97
CA VAL A 24 1.64 13.28 -3.79
C VAL A 24 2.51 12.93 -5.00
N PHE A 25 3.00 13.94 -5.71
CA PHE A 25 3.74 13.72 -6.95
C PHE A 25 5.14 13.18 -6.66
N LEU A 26 5.80 13.67 -5.60
CA LEU A 26 7.05 13.12 -5.13
C LEU A 26 6.92 11.64 -4.74
N ALA A 27 5.84 11.29 -4.02
CA ALA A 27 5.58 9.89 -3.66
C ALA A 27 5.43 9.04 -4.93
N VAL A 28 4.59 9.47 -5.89
CA VAL A 28 4.36 8.76 -7.15
C VAL A 28 5.66 8.55 -7.93
N GLU A 29 6.44 9.60 -8.15
CA GLU A 29 7.72 9.49 -8.88
C GLU A 29 8.72 8.59 -8.14
N SER A 30 8.78 8.67 -6.81
CA SER A 30 9.66 7.82 -6.01
C SER A 30 9.29 6.33 -6.15
N TYR A 31 8.00 6.00 -6.12
CA TYR A 31 7.54 4.62 -6.34
C TYR A 31 7.77 4.16 -7.78
N ARG A 32 7.58 5.01 -8.79
CA ARG A 32 7.88 4.69 -10.20
C ARG A 32 9.36 4.39 -10.41
N LEU A 33 10.24 5.21 -9.84
CA LEU A 33 11.69 4.99 -9.90
C LEU A 33 12.10 3.73 -9.16
N LEU A 34 11.49 3.46 -8.01
CA LEU A 34 11.78 2.27 -7.22
C LEU A 34 11.30 0.99 -7.92
N ALA A 35 10.10 0.98 -8.50
CA ALA A 35 9.54 -0.17 -9.22
C ALA A 35 10.38 -0.60 -10.44
N LYS A 36 11.21 0.29 -10.98
CA LYS A 36 12.16 -0.02 -12.06
C LYS A 36 13.49 -0.62 -11.56
N GLN A 37 13.78 -0.49 -10.26
CA GLN A 37 15.07 -0.88 -9.66
C GLN A 37 14.98 -2.15 -8.81
N ILE A 38 13.77 -2.54 -8.37
CA ILE A 38 13.57 -3.68 -7.48
C ILE A 38 12.40 -4.55 -7.93
N ASP A 39 12.50 -5.85 -7.69
CA ASP A 39 11.42 -6.83 -7.90
C ASP A 39 10.64 -7.15 -6.61
N GLN A 40 11.14 -6.70 -5.44
CA GLN A 40 10.51 -6.96 -4.15
C GLN A 40 9.16 -6.21 -4.02
N PRO A 41 8.18 -6.77 -3.26
CA PRO A 41 6.86 -6.18 -3.16
C PRO A 41 6.87 -4.76 -2.58
N LEU A 42 6.03 -3.90 -3.13
CA LEU A 42 5.89 -2.51 -2.73
C LEU A 42 4.70 -2.30 -1.79
N HIS A 43 4.95 -1.66 -0.66
CA HIS A 43 3.92 -1.15 0.24
C HIS A 43 3.71 0.34 -0.01
N LEU A 44 2.57 0.66 -0.61
CA LEU A 44 2.18 2.02 -0.95
C LEU A 44 1.60 2.76 0.25
N GLY A 45 1.88 4.05 0.34
CA GLY A 45 1.19 4.94 1.26
C GLY A 45 1.62 6.39 1.08
N ILE A 46 0.66 7.29 1.25
CA ILE A 46 0.90 8.74 1.32
C ILE A 46 0.72 9.13 2.79
N THR A 47 1.72 9.80 3.36
CA THR A 47 1.67 10.27 4.75
C THR A 47 1.03 11.63 4.82
N GLU A 48 0.52 12.01 6.01
CA GLU A 48 -0.03 13.35 6.24
C GLU A 48 -1.09 13.74 5.20
N ALA A 49 -2.03 12.82 4.93
CA ALA A 49 -3.05 13.06 3.92
C ALA A 49 -4.07 14.13 4.39
N GLY A 50 -4.26 14.27 5.70
CA GLY A 50 -5.21 15.21 6.32
C GLY A 50 -6.35 14.48 7.02
N GLY A 51 -7.42 15.21 7.34
CA GLY A 51 -8.66 14.64 7.90
C GLY A 51 -9.34 13.65 6.95
N ALA A 52 -10.38 12.95 7.41
CA ALA A 52 -11.00 11.84 6.66
C ALA A 52 -11.26 12.14 5.17
N ARG A 53 -11.94 13.26 4.87
CA ARG A 53 -12.30 13.63 3.50
C ARG A 53 -11.11 14.12 2.68
N SER A 54 -10.36 15.10 3.17
CA SER A 54 -9.23 15.68 2.44
C SER A 54 -8.11 14.66 2.24
N GLY A 55 -7.86 13.83 3.25
CA GLY A 55 -6.90 12.74 3.18
C GLY A 55 -7.31 11.63 2.24
N ALA A 56 -8.60 11.29 2.17
CA ALA A 56 -9.10 10.36 1.17
C ALA A 56 -8.99 10.94 -0.26
N VAL A 57 -9.25 12.22 -0.48
CA VAL A 57 -9.08 12.80 -1.82
C VAL A 57 -7.60 12.83 -2.22
N LYS A 58 -6.73 13.32 -1.34
CA LYS A 58 -5.28 13.40 -1.59
C LYS A 58 -4.67 12.02 -1.83
N SER A 59 -5.04 11.04 -1.01
CA SER A 59 -4.55 9.66 -1.13
C SER A 59 -5.06 8.99 -2.41
N ALA A 60 -6.31 9.25 -2.82
CA ALA A 60 -6.87 8.69 -4.04
C ALA A 60 -6.10 9.11 -5.29
N ILE A 61 -5.65 10.36 -5.37
CA ILE A 61 -4.91 10.87 -6.53
C ILE A 61 -3.59 10.11 -6.70
N GLY A 62 -2.76 10.03 -5.66
CA GLY A 62 -1.45 9.37 -5.81
C GLY A 62 -1.53 7.84 -5.84
N LEU A 63 -2.33 7.24 -4.97
CA LEU A 63 -2.46 5.78 -4.95
C LEU A 63 -3.20 5.26 -6.20
N GLY A 64 -4.21 5.99 -6.67
CA GLY A 64 -4.94 5.65 -7.90
C GLY A 64 -4.02 5.64 -9.13
N LEU A 65 -3.15 6.64 -9.27
CA LEU A 65 -2.15 6.69 -10.35
C LEU A 65 -1.24 5.45 -10.33
N LEU A 66 -0.63 5.15 -9.17
CA LEU A 66 0.27 4.00 -9.03
C LEU A 66 -0.44 2.67 -9.30
N LEU A 67 -1.64 2.48 -8.75
CA LEU A 67 -2.41 1.26 -8.95
C LEU A 67 -2.85 1.09 -10.41
N SER A 68 -3.18 2.18 -11.12
CA SER A 68 -3.54 2.13 -12.54
C SER A 68 -2.38 1.70 -13.44
N GLU A 69 -1.14 1.93 -12.99
CA GLU A 69 0.10 1.50 -13.66
C GLU A 69 0.51 0.07 -13.26
N GLY A 70 -0.25 -0.59 -12.39
CA GLY A 70 0.10 -1.90 -11.85
C GLY A 70 1.21 -1.87 -10.78
N ILE A 71 1.50 -0.70 -10.20
CA ILE A 71 2.52 -0.51 -9.17
C ILE A 71 1.85 -0.63 -7.79
N GLY A 72 2.37 -1.54 -6.95
CA GLY A 72 1.97 -1.72 -5.56
C GLY A 72 1.33 -3.07 -5.27
N ASP A 73 1.78 -3.74 -4.20
CA ASP A 73 1.27 -5.05 -3.78
C ASP A 73 0.40 -4.95 -2.53
N THR A 74 0.65 -3.92 -1.72
CA THR A 74 -0.11 -3.58 -0.53
C THR A 74 -0.22 -2.07 -0.42
N LEU A 75 -1.27 -1.57 0.22
CA LEU A 75 -1.45 -0.13 0.44
C LEU A 75 -1.88 0.16 1.87
N ARG A 76 -1.61 1.39 2.30
CA ARG A 76 -2.21 1.98 3.50
C ARG A 76 -2.58 3.43 3.22
N VAL A 77 -3.84 3.77 3.50
CA VAL A 77 -4.33 5.15 3.54
C VAL A 77 -4.05 5.70 4.94
N SER A 78 -3.42 6.87 5.04
CA SER A 78 -3.10 7.47 6.34
C SER A 78 -3.99 8.69 6.57
N LEU A 79 -5.00 8.55 7.42
CA LEU A 79 -6.00 9.59 7.71
C LEU A 79 -5.88 10.06 9.17
N ALA A 80 -6.08 11.35 9.40
CA ALA A 80 -6.32 11.87 10.74
C ALA A 80 -7.80 11.63 11.15
N ALA A 81 -8.18 10.35 11.22
CA ALA A 81 -9.54 9.88 11.50
C ALA A 81 -9.50 8.52 12.21
N ASP A 82 -10.68 7.93 12.44
CA ASP A 82 -10.77 6.56 12.97
C ASP A 82 -10.07 5.56 12.01
N PRO A 83 -9.25 4.61 12.51
CA PRO A 83 -8.59 3.61 11.69
C PRO A 83 -9.53 2.78 10.81
N VAL A 84 -10.79 2.60 11.21
CA VAL A 84 -11.82 1.94 10.40
C VAL A 84 -12.06 2.69 9.09
N GLU A 85 -11.96 4.03 9.10
CA GLU A 85 -12.08 4.84 7.89
C GLU A 85 -10.89 4.64 6.94
N GLU A 86 -9.66 4.47 7.46
CA GLU A 86 -8.49 4.11 6.64
C GLU A 86 -8.74 2.80 5.87
N ILE A 87 -9.34 1.81 6.55
CA ILE A 87 -9.66 0.50 5.99
C ILE A 87 -10.73 0.63 4.90
N LYS A 88 -11.86 1.31 5.21
CA LYS A 88 -12.95 1.52 4.26
C LYS A 88 -12.45 2.18 2.98
N VAL A 89 -11.69 3.27 3.12
CA VAL A 89 -11.14 4.02 1.98
C VAL A 89 -10.15 3.16 1.19
N GLY A 90 -9.26 2.44 1.87
CA GLY A 90 -8.28 1.55 1.24
C GLY A 90 -8.94 0.44 0.40
N PHE A 91 -9.99 -0.19 0.91
CA PHE A 91 -10.75 -1.19 0.15
C PHE A 91 -11.41 -0.59 -1.09
N ARG A 92 -11.97 0.63 -1.00
CA ARG A 92 -12.62 1.29 -2.13
C ARG A 92 -11.62 1.62 -3.25
N TYR A 93 -10.39 2.04 -2.91
CA TYR A 93 -9.36 2.25 -3.94
C TYR A 93 -8.99 0.96 -4.67
N PHE A 94 -8.86 -0.13 -3.91
CA PHE A 94 -8.53 -1.43 -4.51
C PHE A 94 -9.66 -1.92 -5.44
N GLU A 95 -10.91 -1.80 -5.00
CA GLU A 95 -12.07 -2.18 -5.81
C GLU A 95 -12.14 -1.40 -7.12
N ILE A 96 -11.89 -0.09 -7.08
CA ILE A 96 -11.86 0.79 -8.26
C ILE A 96 -10.69 0.43 -9.18
N ALA A 97 -9.48 0.24 -8.63
CA ALA A 97 -8.31 -0.11 -9.42
C ALA A 97 -8.40 -1.52 -10.04
N ALA A 98 -9.09 -2.45 -9.39
CA ALA A 98 -9.35 -3.78 -9.91
C ALA A 98 -10.51 -3.83 -10.93
N TYR A 99 -11.37 -2.80 -10.96
CA TYR A 99 -12.51 -2.71 -11.88
C TYR A 99 -12.14 -2.86 -13.36
N PRO A 100 -11.12 -2.17 -13.91
CA PRO A 100 -10.69 -2.39 -15.30
C PRO A 100 -10.21 -3.82 -15.58
N PHE A 101 -9.68 -4.52 -14.56
CA PHE A 101 -9.23 -5.90 -14.70
C PHE A 101 -10.40 -6.91 -14.75
N ARG A 102 -11.55 -6.55 -14.15
CA ARG A 102 -12.77 -7.38 -14.15
C ARG A 102 -13.61 -7.23 -15.41
N ALA A 103 -13.51 -6.09 -16.11
CA ALA A 103 -14.34 -5.79 -17.28
C ALA A 103 -13.79 -6.36 -18.61
N GLY A 104 -12.77 -7.23 -18.58
CA GLY A 104 -12.31 -7.97 -19.76
C GLY A 104 -11.52 -7.16 -20.80
N SER A 105 -11.09 -5.92 -20.53
CA SER A 105 -10.24 -5.15 -21.45
C SER A 105 -8.77 -5.57 -21.36
N THR A 106 -8.43 -6.66 -22.01
CA THR A 106 -7.06 -7.20 -22.13
C THR A 106 -6.25 -6.41 -23.15
N SER A 107 -5.57 -5.32 -22.75
CA SER A 107 -4.54 -4.72 -23.62
C SER A 107 -3.40 -3.99 -22.89
N SER A 108 -3.35 -3.96 -21.56
CA SER A 108 -2.24 -3.31 -20.87
C SER A 108 -1.14 -4.33 -20.49
N PRO A 109 0.15 -4.06 -20.82
CA PRO A 109 1.27 -4.90 -20.41
C PRO A 109 1.61 -4.77 -18.90
N ALA A 110 0.85 -3.97 -18.16
CA ALA A 110 1.02 -3.81 -16.72
C ALA A 110 0.76 -5.14 -16.00
N ARG A 111 1.73 -5.57 -15.17
CA ARG A 111 1.60 -6.75 -14.33
C ARG A 111 0.27 -6.65 -13.56
N PRO A 112 -0.55 -7.72 -13.49
CA PRO A 112 -1.71 -7.72 -12.60
C PRO A 112 -1.23 -7.33 -11.22
N VAL A 113 -1.90 -6.37 -10.58
CA VAL A 113 -1.67 -6.04 -9.17
C VAL A 113 -1.91 -7.32 -8.37
N ARG A 114 -0.82 -8.04 -8.09
CA ARG A 114 -0.87 -9.29 -7.34
C ARG A 114 -0.86 -8.93 -5.87
N VAL A 115 -2.04 -8.73 -5.31
CA VAL A 115 -2.22 -8.67 -3.85
C VAL A 115 -1.97 -10.07 -3.29
N ARG A 116 -0.70 -10.42 -3.06
CA ARG A 116 -0.32 -11.70 -2.47
C ARG A 116 -0.63 -11.75 -0.99
N ASN A 117 -0.66 -10.59 -0.30
CA ASN A 117 -0.94 -10.47 1.14
C ASN A 117 -1.30 -9.02 1.49
N LEU A 118 -2.57 -8.70 1.72
CA LEU A 118 -2.99 -7.41 2.26
C LEU A 118 -2.52 -7.31 3.72
N MET A 119 -1.40 -6.62 3.97
CA MET A 119 -0.83 -6.51 5.32
C MET A 119 -1.37 -5.25 6.01
N LEU A 120 -2.25 -5.46 6.98
CA LEU A 120 -2.76 -4.44 7.90
C LEU A 120 -1.66 -4.07 8.91
N SER A 121 -1.23 -2.80 8.92
CA SER A 121 -0.29 -2.27 9.91
C SER A 121 -1.08 -1.82 11.15
N VAL A 122 -0.87 -2.50 12.28
CA VAL A 122 -1.42 -2.13 13.59
C VAL A 122 -0.58 -1.00 14.18
N ARG A 123 -1.21 0.12 14.55
CA ARG A 123 -0.56 1.21 15.27
C ARG A 123 -0.56 0.86 16.76
N LEU A 124 0.60 0.64 17.36
CA LEU A 124 0.75 0.53 18.82
C LEU A 124 0.97 1.92 19.40
N THR A 125 0.19 2.30 20.41
CA THR A 125 0.36 3.57 21.13
C THR A 125 0.86 3.25 22.54
N ARG A 126 1.97 3.87 22.96
CA ARG A 126 2.58 3.64 24.28
C ARG A 126 1.88 4.49 25.33
N TRP A 127 1.43 3.88 26.42
CA TRP A 127 0.90 4.59 27.60
C TRP A 127 1.61 4.10 28.86
N SER A 128 2.29 5.02 29.56
CA SER A 128 2.75 4.91 30.95
C SER A 128 3.20 3.53 31.45
N ASN A 129 4.06 2.85 30.68
CA ASN A 129 4.69 1.55 30.97
C ASN A 129 3.92 0.27 30.59
N ALA A 130 2.87 0.35 29.77
CA ALA A 130 2.21 -0.82 29.19
C ALA A 130 1.99 -0.68 27.67
N TRP A 131 2.17 -1.79 26.95
CA TRP A 131 1.75 -1.92 25.55
C TRP A 131 0.29 -2.37 25.52
N LYS A 132 -0.62 -1.50 25.07
CA LYS A 132 -2.05 -1.85 24.93
C LYS A 132 -2.39 -2.00 23.45
N ILE A 133 -2.89 -3.17 23.05
CA ILE A 133 -3.43 -3.40 21.71
C ILE A 133 -4.81 -2.74 21.66
N SER A 134 -4.98 -1.72 20.82
CA SER A 134 -6.26 -0.99 20.71
C SER A 134 -7.27 -1.65 19.77
N SER A 135 -6.87 -2.58 18.90
CA SER A 135 -7.77 -3.38 18.06
C SER A 135 -7.08 -4.63 17.49
N LEU A 136 -7.85 -5.72 17.36
CA LEU A 136 -7.36 -7.07 16.98
C LEU A 136 -8.29 -7.72 15.92
N ARG A 137 -7.66 -8.13 14.79
CA ARG A 137 -7.95 -9.22 13.82
C ARG A 137 -9.30 -9.37 13.10
N TRP A 138 -9.24 -9.61 11.78
CA TRP A 138 -9.37 -10.94 11.13
C TRP A 138 -8.52 -10.98 9.83
N THR A 139 -7.91 -12.12 9.51
CA THR A 139 -7.24 -12.43 8.24
C THR A 139 -8.15 -13.33 7.40
N PHE A 140 -8.60 -12.86 6.23
CA PHE A 140 -9.17 -13.75 5.21
C PHE A 140 -8.04 -14.27 4.32
N ARG A 141 -7.91 -15.59 4.22
CA ARG A 141 -7.11 -16.28 3.22
C ARG A 141 -8.04 -16.62 2.06
N LEU A 142 -8.12 -15.77 1.04
CA LEU A 142 -8.69 -16.18 -0.24
C LEU A 142 -7.60 -16.93 -1.02
N SER A 143 -7.64 -18.26 -0.94
CA SER A 143 -6.99 -19.12 -1.91
C SER A 143 -7.83 -19.09 -3.19
N ALA A 144 -7.49 -18.21 -4.13
CA ALA A 144 -7.83 -18.46 -5.53
C ALA A 144 -6.68 -19.27 -6.12
N ALA A 145 -6.83 -20.59 -6.12
CA ALA A 145 -6.21 -21.41 -7.14
C ALA A 145 -6.81 -20.96 -8.47
N TRP A 146 -5.98 -20.55 -9.42
CA TRP A 146 -6.01 -20.72 -10.88
C TRP A 146 -4.84 -19.92 -11.45
#